data_AF-A0AA45N0C0-F1
#
_entry.id   AF-A0AA45N0C0-F1
#
_cell.length_a   1.000
_cell.length_b   1.000
_cell.length_c   1.000
_cell.angle_alpha   90.00
_cell.angle_beta   90.00
_cell.angle_gamma   90.00
#
_symmetry.space_group_name_H-M   'P 1'
#
loop_
_entity.id
_entity.type
_entity.pdbx_description
1 polymer ?
#
loop_
_entity_poly.entity_id
_entity_poly.type
_entity_poly.pdbx_seq_one_letter_code
_entity_poly.pdbx_strand_id
1 'polypeptide(L)'
;MVLQRQLTAIAQIYLQDSPIFGTVLLLCLYLTQPVLALGCLVGACVASATAWALAFPDDDRRQGLYSFNAALSGVGLCAGYQFSSALLAWIAVMAVLTALLSRVAQRAGIPVLTSLFVAAMWLTDACAPLLGLRSMAQVAAIADAACGLAPSSFLFCTLGQVSFVGPAALGMLVWAALARRHWQLAMWMLYGAVLAWCVASSAAWMLNWPIVSSQATGMGINSALTALALATFERSRSQRLLGPVLSILLCLALGAAGLSYFTAPFVLATWVLLPARGRWRWKVSGE
;
A
#
# COMPACT_ATOMS: atom_id res chain seq x y z
N MET A 1 -0.73 23.91 8.80
CA MET A 1 0.54 23.16 8.93
C MET A 1 0.34 21.71 9.38
N VAL A 2 -0.43 21.42 10.44
CA VAL A 2 -0.67 20.03 10.91
C VAL A 2 -1.46 19.19 9.89
N LEU A 3 -2.60 19.70 9.40
CA LEU A 3 -3.43 18.98 8.41
C LEU A 3 -2.67 18.64 7.12
N GLN A 4 -1.86 19.56 6.62
CA GLN A 4 -1.03 19.33 5.43
C GLN A 4 -0.07 18.15 5.62
N ARG A 5 0.56 18.02 6.80
CA ARG A 5 1.46 16.90 7.11
C ARG A 5 0.71 15.56 7.15
N GLN A 6 -0.52 15.56 7.67
CA GLN A 6 -1.35 14.35 7.68
C GLN A 6 -1.71 13.90 6.26
N LEU A 7 -2.10 14.84 5.41
CA LEU A 7 -2.40 14.55 4.00
C LEU A 7 -1.15 14.09 3.24
N THR A 8 0.00 14.71 3.47
CA THR A 8 1.28 14.22 2.94
C THR A 8 1.58 12.79 3.40
N ALA A 9 1.38 12.47 4.68
CA ALA A 9 1.57 11.11 5.18
C ALA A 9 0.65 10.10 4.49
N ILE A 10 -0.61 10.46 4.24
CA ILE A 10 -1.55 9.61 3.48
C ILE A 10 -1.04 9.41 2.05
N ALA A 11 -0.50 10.46 1.42
CA ALA A 11 0.05 10.39 0.08
C ALA A 11 1.28 9.47 -0.05
N GLN A 12 2.06 9.31 1.03
CA GLN A 12 3.22 8.42 1.06
C GLN A 12 2.87 6.93 0.87
N ILE A 13 1.59 6.54 0.99
CA ILE A 13 1.11 5.20 0.60
C ILE A 13 1.48 4.89 -0.87
N TYR A 14 1.42 5.91 -1.74
CA TYR A 14 1.82 5.85 -3.14
C TYR A 14 3.18 6.51 -3.39
N LEU A 15 4.02 6.60 -2.35
CA LEU A 15 5.35 7.20 -2.47
C LEU A 15 5.30 8.66 -2.95
N GLN A 16 4.25 9.41 -2.56
CA GLN A 16 4.03 10.80 -2.96
C GLN A 16 4.15 11.76 -1.78
N ASP A 17 4.98 12.79 -1.91
CA ASP A 17 5.06 13.90 -0.95
C ASP A 17 4.10 15.05 -1.28
N SER A 18 2.78 14.80 -1.41
CA SER A 18 1.80 15.84 -1.80
C SER A 18 0.53 15.79 -0.98
N PRO A 19 0.19 16.88 -0.27
CA PRO A 19 -1.09 16.95 0.44
C PRO A 19 -2.28 16.92 -0.51
N ILE A 20 -2.15 17.42 -1.75
CA ILE A 20 -3.23 17.35 -2.75
C ILE A 20 -3.51 15.91 -3.14
N PHE A 21 -2.45 15.12 -3.40
CA PHE A 21 -2.61 13.70 -3.68
C PHE A 21 -3.23 12.97 -2.48
N GLY A 22 -2.78 13.29 -1.26
CA GLY A 22 -3.35 12.76 -0.02
C GLY A 22 -4.84 13.06 0.15
N THR A 23 -5.28 14.28 -0.20
CA THR A 23 -6.70 14.67 -0.20
C THR A 23 -7.51 13.83 -1.19
N VAL A 24 -7.01 13.65 -2.42
CA VAL A 24 -7.69 12.80 -3.42
C VAL A 24 -7.80 11.37 -2.92
N LEU A 25 -6.73 10.82 -2.34
CA LEU A 25 -6.72 9.48 -1.79
C LEU A 25 -7.72 9.33 -0.64
N LEU A 26 -7.72 10.27 0.31
CA LEU A 26 -8.67 10.27 1.42
C LEU A 26 -10.13 10.36 0.95
N LEU A 27 -10.40 11.18 -0.07
CA LEU A 27 -11.73 11.26 -0.70
C LEU A 27 -12.12 9.93 -1.36
N CYS A 28 -11.20 9.29 -2.09
CA CYS A 28 -11.46 7.99 -2.71
C CYS A 28 -11.74 6.90 -1.66
N LEU A 29 -11.03 6.91 -0.53
CA LEU A 29 -11.31 6.02 0.60
C LEU A 29 -12.71 6.28 1.17
N TYR A 30 -13.07 7.54 1.38
CA TYR A 30 -14.38 7.93 1.91
C TYR A 30 -15.52 7.51 0.99
N LEU A 31 -15.37 7.75 -0.32
CA LEU A 31 -16.35 7.36 -1.35
C LEU A 31 -16.42 5.84 -1.55
N THR A 32 -15.35 5.11 -1.25
CA THR A 32 -15.37 3.64 -1.22
C THR A 32 -16.20 3.19 -0.03
N GLN A 33 -15.76 3.51 1.18
CA GLN A 33 -16.51 3.32 2.42
C GLN A 33 -15.99 4.30 3.49
N PRO A 34 -16.85 5.10 4.14
CA PRO A 34 -16.42 6.11 5.11
C PRO A 34 -15.55 5.57 6.25
N VAL A 35 -15.77 4.32 6.66
CA VAL A 35 -14.98 3.66 7.71
C VAL A 35 -13.49 3.50 7.34
N LEU A 36 -13.18 3.33 6.06
CA LEU A 36 -11.79 3.24 5.57
C LEU A 36 -11.06 4.57 5.73
N ALA A 37 -11.73 5.67 5.38
CA ALA A 37 -11.19 7.02 5.60
C ALA A 37 -11.01 7.33 7.09
N LEU A 38 -11.94 6.89 7.94
CA LEU A 38 -11.81 7.02 9.39
C LEU A 38 -10.59 6.25 9.91
N GLY A 39 -10.43 4.98 9.55
CA GLY A 39 -9.27 4.16 9.93
C GLY A 39 -7.95 4.80 9.47
N CYS A 40 -7.91 5.29 8.22
CA CYS A 40 -6.78 6.04 7.65
C CYS A 40 -6.39 7.24 8.53
N LEU A 41 -7.37 8.07 8.89
CA LEU A 41 -7.16 9.28 9.70
C LEU A 41 -6.74 8.94 11.13
N VAL A 42 -7.39 7.98 11.77
CA VAL A 42 -7.03 7.55 13.14
C VAL A 42 -5.59 7.04 13.16
N GLY A 43 -5.23 6.14 12.24
CA GLY A 43 -3.87 5.61 12.13
C GLY A 43 -2.83 6.71 11.90
N ALA A 44 -3.07 7.59 10.93
CA ALA A 44 -2.18 8.71 10.63
C ALA A 44 -2.03 9.68 11.81
N CYS A 45 -3.13 10.01 12.49
CA CYS A 45 -3.14 10.97 13.61
C CYS A 45 -2.44 10.42 14.85
N VAL A 46 -2.71 9.17 15.22
CA VAL A 46 -2.06 8.55 16.40
C VAL A 46 -0.56 8.38 16.17
N ALA A 47 -0.14 7.93 14.99
CA ALA A 47 1.28 7.81 14.66
C ALA A 47 2.00 9.17 14.65
N SER A 48 1.38 10.19 14.07
CA SER A 48 1.92 11.56 14.08
C SER A 48 2.00 12.15 15.49
N ALA A 49 0.98 11.91 16.33
CA ALA A 49 0.99 12.33 17.73
C ALA A 49 2.12 11.62 18.51
N THR A 50 2.31 10.32 18.27
CA THR A 50 3.42 9.53 18.86
C THR A 50 4.78 10.12 18.46
N ALA A 51 4.98 10.39 17.18
CA ALA A 51 6.22 10.99 16.69
C ALA A 51 6.48 12.40 17.25
N TRP A 52 5.42 13.17 17.52
CA TRP A 52 5.51 14.48 18.16
C TRP A 52 5.86 14.37 19.65
N ALA A 53 5.13 13.53 20.39
CA ALA A 53 5.34 13.32 21.83
C ALA A 53 6.73 12.78 22.15
N LEU A 54 7.30 11.95 21.27
CA LEU A 54 8.65 11.38 21.44
C LEU A 54 9.76 12.19 20.74
N ALA A 55 9.45 13.42 20.27
CA ALA A 55 10.40 14.32 19.63
C ALA A 55 11.23 13.66 18.50
N PHE A 56 10.57 12.91 17.62
CA PHE A 56 11.24 12.35 16.43
C PHE A 56 11.70 13.46 15.48
N PRO A 57 12.74 13.23 14.66
CA PRO A 57 13.29 14.24 13.77
C PRO A 57 12.25 14.91 12.88
N ASP A 58 12.38 16.22 12.81
CA ASP A 58 11.40 17.10 12.19
C ASP A 58 11.27 16.89 10.67
N ASP A 59 12.39 16.64 9.98
CA ASP A 59 12.40 16.46 8.52
C ASP A 59 11.55 15.24 8.11
N ASP A 60 11.80 14.09 8.72
CA ASP A 60 11.07 12.84 8.47
C ASP A 60 9.59 12.93 8.88
N ARG A 61 9.32 13.66 9.98
CA ARG A 61 7.95 13.92 10.46
C ARG A 61 7.18 14.78 9.47
N ARG A 62 7.80 15.80 8.87
CA ARG A 62 7.16 16.66 7.86
C ARG A 62 6.86 15.90 6.56
N GLN A 63 7.70 14.94 6.20
CA GLN A 63 7.51 14.07 5.03
C GLN A 63 6.50 12.93 5.26
N GLY A 64 6.00 12.76 6.48
CA GLY A 64 4.98 11.74 6.81
C GLY A 64 5.51 10.31 6.97
N LEU A 65 6.83 10.14 7.09
CA LEU A 65 7.49 8.82 7.07
C LEU A 65 7.18 7.95 8.30
N TYR A 66 6.78 8.58 9.41
CA TYR A 66 6.40 7.88 10.63
C TYR A 66 4.93 7.44 10.65
N SER A 67 4.09 7.93 9.73
CA SER A 67 2.63 7.82 9.86
C SER A 67 1.94 7.07 8.73
N PHE A 68 2.54 6.94 7.55
CA PHE A 68 1.85 6.35 6.39
C PHE A 68 1.56 4.85 6.54
N ASN A 69 2.46 4.07 7.17
CA ASN A 69 2.20 2.67 7.47
C ASN A 69 1.05 2.51 8.47
N ALA A 70 0.95 3.40 9.46
CA ALA A 70 -0.18 3.44 10.39
C ALA A 70 -1.49 3.78 9.69
N ALA A 71 -1.47 4.75 8.77
CA ALA A 71 -2.61 5.14 7.96
C ALA A 71 -3.12 3.95 7.11
N LEU A 72 -2.21 3.29 6.39
CA LEU A 72 -2.55 2.11 5.58
C LEU A 72 -3.02 0.92 6.44
N SER A 73 -2.43 0.74 7.63
CA SER A 73 -2.89 -0.27 8.60
C SER A 73 -4.31 0.01 9.06
N GLY A 74 -4.64 1.26 9.40
CA GLY A 74 -6.00 1.64 9.75
C GLY A 74 -7.01 1.35 8.63
N VAL A 75 -6.64 1.62 7.37
CA VAL A 75 -7.47 1.25 6.21
C VAL A 75 -7.66 -0.26 6.11
N GLY A 76 -6.56 -1.03 6.12
CA GLY A 76 -6.62 -2.48 5.97
C GLY A 76 -7.39 -3.18 7.10
N LEU A 77 -7.24 -2.68 8.33
CA LEU A 77 -7.99 -3.18 9.49
C LEU A 77 -9.48 -2.89 9.38
N CYS A 78 -9.88 -1.69 8.94
CA CYS A 78 -11.29 -1.36 8.68
C CYS A 78 -11.86 -2.10 7.46
N ALA A 79 -11.04 -2.50 6.49
CA ALA A 79 -11.47 -3.33 5.37
C ALA A 79 -11.64 -4.81 5.76
N GLY A 80 -10.80 -5.32 6.68
CA GLY A 80 -10.75 -6.73 7.05
C GLY A 80 -11.62 -7.13 8.24
N TYR A 81 -12.01 -6.19 9.10
CA TYR A 81 -12.68 -6.48 10.38
C TYR A 81 -13.90 -5.60 10.63
N GLN A 82 -14.89 -6.16 11.31
CA GLN A 82 -16.09 -5.42 11.69
C GLN A 82 -15.74 -4.23 12.58
N PHE A 83 -16.27 -3.06 12.21
CA PHE A 83 -16.04 -1.83 12.95
C PHE A 83 -16.57 -1.93 14.39
N SER A 84 -15.69 -1.65 15.35
CA SER A 84 -15.99 -1.73 16.78
C SER A 84 -15.02 -0.84 17.56
N SER A 85 -15.35 -0.55 18.82
CA SER A 85 -14.44 0.17 19.73
C SER A 85 -13.13 -0.59 19.95
N ALA A 86 -13.19 -1.93 20.03
CA ALA A 86 -12.02 -2.79 20.10
C ALA A 86 -11.11 -2.63 18.88
N LEU A 87 -11.69 -2.60 17.67
CA LEU A 87 -10.93 -2.36 16.44
C LEU A 87 -10.26 -0.98 16.44
N LEU A 88 -10.99 0.08 16.84
CA LEU A 88 -10.43 1.44 16.94
C LEU A 88 -9.26 1.52 17.93
N ALA A 89 -9.41 0.90 19.11
CA ALA A 89 -8.33 0.82 20.09
C ALA A 89 -7.11 0.07 19.53
N TRP A 90 -7.35 -1.03 18.80
CA TRP A 90 -6.28 -1.79 18.17
C TRP A 90 -5.57 -1.02 17.05
N ILE A 91 -6.31 -0.26 16.23
CA ILE A 91 -5.72 0.65 15.23
C ILE A 91 -4.79 1.65 15.90
N ALA A 92 -5.20 2.23 17.05
CA ALA A 92 -4.33 3.13 17.82
C ALA A 92 -3.06 2.43 18.31
N VAL A 93 -3.15 1.20 18.83
CA VAL A 93 -1.98 0.41 19.27
C VAL A 93 -1.03 0.15 18.09
N MET A 94 -1.55 -0.31 16.96
CA MET A 94 -0.74 -0.53 15.74
C MET A 94 -0.13 0.76 15.21
N ALA A 95 -0.83 1.89 15.31
CA ALA A 95 -0.31 3.19 14.89
C ALA A 95 0.89 3.63 15.74
N VAL A 96 0.85 3.44 17.06
CA VAL A 96 2.00 3.68 17.94
C VAL A 96 3.15 2.74 17.57
N LEU A 97 2.90 1.44 17.47
CA LEU A 97 3.92 0.44 17.18
C LEU A 97 4.63 0.70 15.84
N THR A 98 3.86 0.95 14.78
CA THR A 98 4.41 1.24 13.44
C THR A 98 5.22 2.54 13.44
N ALA A 99 4.81 3.58 14.19
CA ALA A 99 5.61 4.80 14.33
C ALA A 99 6.96 4.54 15.02
N LEU A 100 6.97 3.75 16.10
CA LEU A 100 8.19 3.37 16.82
C LEU A 100 9.14 2.54 15.92
N LEU A 101 8.61 1.55 15.21
CA LEU A 101 9.39 0.72 14.30
C LEU A 101 9.91 1.52 13.09
N SER A 102 9.11 2.47 12.58
CA SER A 102 9.59 3.42 11.57
C SER A 102 10.79 4.21 12.07
N ARG A 103 10.78 4.65 13.33
CA ARG A 103 11.93 5.35 13.93
C ARG A 103 13.19 4.48 13.99
N VAL A 104 13.05 3.21 14.32
CA VAL A 104 14.17 2.24 14.32
C VAL A 104 14.71 2.05 12.90
N ALA A 105 13.83 1.80 11.93
CA ALA A 105 14.22 1.60 10.54
C ALA A 105 14.88 2.84 9.92
N GLN A 106 14.38 4.04 10.21
CA GLN A 106 14.99 5.30 9.74
C GLN A 106 16.42 5.47 10.29
N ARG A 107 16.66 5.13 11.56
CA ARG A 107 18.03 5.15 12.13
C ARG A 107 18.95 4.12 11.47
N ALA A 108 18.41 2.98 11.05
CA ALA A 108 19.14 1.94 10.34
C ALA A 108 19.34 2.23 8.84
N GLY A 109 18.72 3.30 8.30
CA GLY A 109 18.77 3.59 6.86
C GLY A 109 18.04 2.55 6.00
N ILE A 110 17.01 1.92 6.55
CA ILE A 110 16.22 0.90 5.87
C ILE A 110 14.92 1.53 5.35
N PRO A 111 14.56 1.29 4.09
CA PRO A 111 13.24 1.68 3.62
C PRO A 111 12.16 0.83 4.22
N VAL A 112 11.32 1.45 5.04
CA VAL A 112 10.16 0.74 5.57
C VAL A 112 9.20 0.30 4.48
N LEU A 113 9.07 1.04 3.36
CA LEU A 113 8.02 0.81 2.37
C LEU A 113 6.68 0.55 3.10
N THR A 114 5.86 -0.41 2.64
CA THR A 114 4.67 -0.84 3.37
C THR A 114 4.93 -2.06 4.28
N SER A 115 6.19 -2.34 4.64
CA SER A 115 6.54 -3.54 5.43
C SER A 115 5.92 -3.52 6.83
N LEU A 116 5.81 -2.35 7.46
CA LEU A 116 5.21 -2.23 8.79
C LEU A 116 3.69 -2.34 8.74
N PHE A 117 3.06 -1.97 7.63
CA PHE A 117 1.67 -2.30 7.35
C PHE A 117 1.47 -3.82 7.24
N VAL A 118 2.31 -4.52 6.46
CA VAL A 118 2.24 -5.98 6.33
C VAL A 118 2.37 -6.65 7.70
N ALA A 119 3.36 -6.23 8.50
CA ALA A 119 3.55 -6.76 9.86
C ALA A 119 2.35 -6.48 10.78
N ALA A 120 1.76 -5.28 10.70
CA ALA A 120 0.58 -4.94 11.48
C ALA A 120 -0.63 -5.81 11.09
N MET A 121 -0.83 -6.09 9.79
CA MET A 121 -1.90 -6.97 9.34
C MET A 121 -1.71 -8.41 9.84
N TRP A 122 -0.51 -8.99 9.68
CA TRP A 122 -0.22 -10.34 10.19
C TRP A 122 -0.36 -10.45 11.71
N LEU A 123 0.12 -9.44 12.44
CA LEU A 123 -0.02 -9.42 13.89
C LEU A 123 -1.49 -9.33 14.30
N THR A 124 -2.29 -8.54 13.58
CA THR A 124 -3.73 -8.44 13.82
C THR A 124 -4.41 -9.77 13.53
N ASP A 125 -4.12 -10.42 12.41
CA ASP A 125 -4.71 -11.72 12.06
C ASP A 125 -4.40 -12.77 13.13
N ALA A 126 -3.16 -12.78 13.67
CA ALA A 126 -2.77 -13.67 14.76
C ALA A 126 -3.46 -13.34 16.10
N CYS A 127 -3.67 -12.06 16.40
CA CYS A 127 -4.27 -11.60 17.66
C CYS A 127 -5.79 -11.44 17.62
N ALA A 128 -6.43 -11.49 16.45
CA ALA A 128 -7.85 -11.20 16.27
C ALA A 128 -8.78 -12.03 17.18
N PRO A 129 -8.57 -13.35 17.38
CA PRO A 129 -9.38 -14.13 18.31
C PRO A 129 -9.25 -13.66 19.76
N LEU A 130 -8.03 -13.29 20.19
CA LEU A 130 -7.74 -12.81 21.55
C LEU A 130 -8.38 -11.44 21.81
N LEU A 131 -8.47 -10.61 20.77
CA LEU A 131 -9.02 -9.26 20.82
C LEU A 131 -10.54 -9.23 20.57
N GLY A 132 -11.17 -10.38 20.30
CA GLY A 132 -12.58 -10.48 19.94
C GLY A 132 -12.93 -9.77 18.61
N LEU A 133 -11.94 -9.57 17.73
CA LEU A 133 -12.16 -8.95 16.43
C LEU A 133 -12.83 -9.94 15.48
N ARG A 134 -13.94 -9.51 14.87
CA ARG A 134 -14.69 -10.33 13.92
C ARG A 134 -14.22 -10.04 12.50
N SER A 135 -13.61 -11.03 11.85
CA SER A 135 -13.18 -10.91 10.46
C SER A 135 -14.38 -10.76 9.51
N MET A 136 -14.25 -9.87 8.54
CA MET A 136 -15.19 -9.71 7.43
C MET A 136 -14.77 -10.53 6.20
N ALA A 137 -13.62 -11.23 6.25
CA ALA A 137 -13.10 -12.01 5.12
C ALA A 137 -14.06 -13.12 4.67
N GLN A 138 -14.84 -13.69 5.58
CA GLN A 138 -15.87 -14.70 5.26
C GLN A 138 -17.07 -14.11 4.51
N VAL A 139 -17.35 -12.81 4.64
CA VAL A 139 -18.41 -12.11 3.90
C VAL A 139 -17.89 -11.58 2.55
N ALA A 140 -16.63 -11.13 2.50
CA ALA A 140 -15.98 -10.64 1.29
C ALA A 140 -15.68 -11.73 0.24
N ALA A 141 -15.45 -12.98 0.67
CA ALA A 141 -15.29 -14.12 -0.24
C ALA A 141 -16.56 -14.44 -1.07
N ILE A 142 -17.73 -13.93 -0.65
CA ILE A 142 -19.02 -14.12 -1.34
C ILE A 142 -19.36 -12.90 -2.23
N ALA A 143 -18.63 -11.79 -2.09
CA ALA A 143 -18.90 -10.52 -2.77
C ALA A 143 -17.66 -10.03 -3.55
N ASP A 144 -17.42 -10.59 -4.74
CA ASP A 144 -16.66 -10.01 -5.88
C ASP A 144 -15.60 -8.92 -5.57
N ALA A 145 -14.68 -9.19 -4.63
CA ALA A 145 -13.60 -8.26 -4.28
C ALA A 145 -12.39 -8.35 -5.24
N ALA A 146 -12.47 -9.20 -6.28
CA ALA A 146 -11.44 -9.36 -7.28
C ALA A 146 -11.62 -8.35 -8.42
N CYS A 147 -10.56 -7.65 -8.79
CA CYS A 147 -10.56 -6.82 -9.99
C CYS A 147 -10.83 -7.72 -11.21
N GLY A 148 -11.92 -7.46 -11.93
CA GLY A 148 -12.26 -8.20 -13.15
C GLY A 148 -11.18 -8.07 -14.23
N LEU A 149 -11.16 -8.97 -15.21
CA LEU A 149 -10.12 -9.04 -16.25
C LEU A 149 -10.31 -8.07 -17.42
N ALA A 150 -11.40 -7.31 -17.48
CA ALA A 150 -11.56 -6.26 -18.48
C ALA A 150 -10.41 -5.23 -18.33
N PRO A 151 -9.67 -4.87 -19.40
CA PRO A 151 -8.38 -4.18 -19.26
C PRO A 151 -8.44 -2.91 -18.42
N SER A 152 -9.31 -1.95 -18.76
CA SER A 152 -9.43 -0.69 -18.02
C SER A 152 -9.88 -0.91 -16.57
N SER A 153 -10.82 -1.82 -16.36
CA SER A 153 -11.32 -2.17 -15.03
C SER A 153 -10.20 -2.76 -14.18
N PHE A 154 -9.48 -3.77 -14.69
CA PHE A 154 -8.37 -4.42 -14.01
C PHE A 154 -7.28 -3.41 -13.62
N LEU A 155 -6.82 -2.62 -14.61
CA LEU A 155 -5.74 -1.66 -14.41
C LEU A 155 -6.09 -0.68 -13.32
N PHE A 156 -7.23 0.01 -13.42
CA PHE A 156 -7.54 1.06 -12.46
C PHE A 156 -8.01 0.51 -11.11
N CYS A 157 -8.73 -0.62 -11.08
CA CYS A 157 -9.07 -1.31 -9.83
C CYS A 157 -7.80 -1.71 -9.05
N THR A 158 -6.82 -2.35 -9.69
CA THR A 158 -5.58 -2.79 -9.01
C THR A 158 -4.75 -1.61 -8.51
N LEU A 159 -4.72 -0.50 -9.25
CA LEU A 159 -4.06 0.73 -8.82
C LEU A 159 -4.76 1.38 -7.61
N GLY A 160 -6.09 1.31 -7.52
CA GLY A 160 -6.84 1.75 -6.33
C GLY A 160 -6.67 0.81 -5.14
N GLN A 161 -6.67 -0.50 -5.38
CA GLN A 161 -6.58 -1.55 -4.36
C GLN A 161 -5.27 -1.56 -3.58
N VAL A 162 -4.23 -0.86 -4.05
CA VAL A 162 -3.05 -0.49 -3.23
C VAL A 162 -3.45 0.09 -1.87
N SER A 163 -4.58 0.79 -1.82
CA SER A 163 -5.16 1.40 -0.62
C SER A 163 -6.58 0.89 -0.33
N PHE A 164 -6.95 -0.31 -0.79
CA PHE A 164 -8.28 -0.89 -0.64
C PHE A 164 -9.42 -0.12 -1.33
N VAL A 165 -9.10 0.74 -2.31
CA VAL A 165 -10.09 1.41 -3.17
C VAL A 165 -10.46 0.48 -4.33
N GLY A 166 -11.57 -0.24 -4.20
CA GLY A 166 -12.02 -1.24 -5.17
C GLY A 166 -12.63 -0.70 -6.46
N PRO A 167 -13.49 0.34 -6.45
CA PRO A 167 -14.10 0.83 -7.68
C PRO A 167 -13.06 1.37 -8.68
N ALA A 168 -13.03 0.81 -9.89
CA ALA A 168 -12.05 1.17 -10.92
C ALA A 168 -12.07 2.68 -11.27
N ALA A 169 -13.25 3.33 -11.24
CA ALA A 169 -13.35 4.77 -11.45
C ALA A 169 -12.59 5.59 -10.39
N LEU A 170 -12.62 5.17 -9.12
CA LEU A 170 -11.87 5.82 -8.05
C LEU A 170 -10.37 5.52 -8.17
N GLY A 171 -10.00 4.29 -8.52
CA GLY A 171 -8.60 3.96 -8.82
C GLY A 171 -8.04 4.74 -10.01
N MET A 172 -8.86 5.04 -11.02
CA MET A 172 -8.50 5.92 -12.13
C MET A 172 -8.26 7.36 -11.64
N LEU A 173 -9.07 7.87 -10.71
CA LEU A 173 -8.84 9.18 -10.08
C LEU A 173 -7.52 9.22 -9.29
N VAL A 174 -7.20 8.16 -8.54
CA VAL A 174 -5.92 8.04 -7.83
C VAL A 174 -4.75 8.06 -8.82
N TRP A 175 -4.83 7.27 -9.89
CA TRP A 175 -3.80 7.28 -10.94
C TRP A 175 -3.70 8.63 -11.65
N ALA A 176 -4.83 9.28 -11.96
CA ALA A 176 -4.85 10.59 -12.61
C ALA A 176 -4.23 11.68 -11.71
N ALA A 177 -4.46 11.62 -10.40
CA ALA A 177 -3.81 12.52 -9.44
C ALA A 177 -2.29 12.30 -9.39
N LEU A 178 -1.82 11.05 -9.47
CA LEU A 178 -0.40 10.73 -9.57
C LEU A 178 0.18 11.26 -10.89
N ALA A 179 -0.50 10.99 -12.00
CA ALA A 179 -0.11 11.36 -13.36
C ALA A 179 0.01 12.88 -13.54
N ARG A 180 -0.93 13.64 -12.96
CA ARG A 180 -0.90 15.11 -12.97
C ARG A 180 0.33 15.68 -12.28
N ARG A 181 0.85 14.99 -11.26
CA ARG A 181 2.01 15.45 -10.50
C ARG A 181 3.33 14.93 -11.09
N HIS A 182 3.40 13.63 -11.35
CA HIS A 182 4.57 12.95 -11.86
C HIS A 182 4.16 11.92 -12.92
N TRP A 183 3.94 12.38 -14.15
CA TRP A 183 3.55 11.54 -15.28
C TRP A 183 4.44 10.30 -15.44
N GLN A 184 5.76 10.46 -15.32
CA GLN A 184 6.71 9.35 -15.43
C GLN A 184 6.49 8.27 -14.37
N LEU A 185 6.24 8.65 -13.11
CA LEU A 185 5.97 7.70 -12.02
C LEU A 185 4.63 6.99 -12.23
N ALA A 186 3.60 7.72 -12.69
CA ALA A 186 2.31 7.14 -13.04
C ALA A 186 2.40 6.11 -14.18
N MET A 187 3.26 6.35 -15.18
CA MET A 187 3.47 5.40 -16.28
C MET A 187 4.18 4.13 -15.81
N TRP A 188 5.17 4.26 -14.91
CA TRP A 188 5.82 3.08 -14.31
C TRP A 188 4.83 2.26 -13.47
N MET A 189 4.00 2.93 -12.68
CA MET A 189 2.96 2.26 -11.92
C MET A 189 1.97 1.52 -12.83
N LEU A 190 1.53 2.17 -13.92
CA LEU A 190 0.63 1.58 -14.91
C LEU A 190 1.29 0.39 -15.64
N TYR A 191 2.58 0.48 -15.97
CA TYR A 191 3.34 -0.62 -16.56
C TYR A 191 3.29 -1.89 -15.69
N GLY A 192 3.47 -1.76 -14.38
CA GLY A 192 3.37 -2.90 -13.46
C GLY A 192 1.97 -3.53 -13.46
N ALA A 193 0.91 -2.73 -13.50
CA ALA A 193 -0.47 -3.22 -13.61
C ALA A 193 -0.73 -3.91 -14.97
N VAL A 194 -0.24 -3.34 -16.09
CA VAL A 194 -0.34 -3.94 -17.43
C VAL A 194 0.37 -5.28 -17.49
N LEU A 195 1.57 -5.38 -16.92
CA LEU A 195 2.32 -6.64 -16.87
C LEU A 195 1.52 -7.73 -16.15
N ALA A 196 0.95 -7.41 -14.99
CA ALA A 196 0.11 -8.36 -14.24
C ALA A 196 -1.16 -8.73 -15.00
N TRP A 197 -1.80 -7.76 -15.69
CA TRP A 197 -2.97 -8.01 -16.53
C TRP A 197 -2.66 -8.97 -17.68
N CYS A 198 -1.51 -8.81 -18.36
CA CYS A 198 -1.09 -9.73 -19.42
C CYS A 198 -0.94 -11.16 -18.90
N VAL A 199 -0.32 -11.35 -17.73
CA VAL A 199 -0.16 -12.67 -17.10
C VAL A 199 -1.50 -13.26 -16.66
N ALA A 200 -2.37 -12.45 -16.05
CA ALA A 200 -3.69 -12.90 -15.61
C ALA A 200 -4.61 -13.27 -16.80
N SER A 201 -4.56 -12.47 -17.86
CA SER A 201 -5.35 -12.71 -19.07
C SER A 201 -4.84 -13.92 -19.85
N SER A 202 -3.52 -14.11 -19.99
CA SER A 202 -2.99 -15.30 -20.65
C SER A 202 -3.32 -16.58 -19.89
N ALA A 203 -3.27 -16.55 -18.56
CA ALA A 203 -3.67 -17.67 -17.73
C ALA A 203 -5.16 -18.00 -17.87
N ALA A 204 -6.03 -17.00 -17.98
CA ALA A 204 -7.47 -17.22 -18.15
C ALA A 204 -7.83 -17.76 -19.54
N TRP A 205 -7.14 -17.31 -20.59
CA TRP A 205 -7.51 -17.63 -21.98
C TRP A 205 -6.81 -18.88 -22.53
N MET A 206 -5.59 -19.20 -22.08
CA MET A 206 -4.75 -20.21 -22.75
C MET A 206 -4.39 -21.40 -21.87
N LEU A 207 -4.26 -21.21 -20.56
CA LEU A 207 -3.59 -22.19 -19.67
C LEU A 207 -4.48 -22.67 -18.51
N ASN A 208 -5.59 -21.98 -18.24
CA ASN A 208 -6.50 -22.19 -17.11
C ASN A 208 -5.77 -22.48 -15.78
N TRP A 209 -4.79 -21.63 -15.43
CA TRP A 209 -3.99 -21.79 -14.20
C TRP A 209 -4.71 -21.18 -12.99
N PRO A 210 -5.30 -21.99 -12.08
CA PRO A 210 -6.16 -21.47 -11.01
C PRO A 210 -5.39 -20.62 -10.00
N ILE A 211 -4.10 -20.91 -9.83
CA ILE A 211 -3.23 -20.12 -8.96
C ILE A 211 -3.02 -18.71 -9.51
N VAL A 212 -2.93 -18.52 -10.83
CA VAL A 212 -2.75 -17.18 -11.39
C VAL A 212 -4.05 -16.39 -11.30
N SER A 213 -5.19 -17.01 -11.63
CA SER A 213 -6.49 -16.33 -11.57
C SER A 213 -6.84 -15.90 -10.14
N SER A 214 -6.60 -16.74 -9.13
CA SER A 214 -6.82 -16.40 -7.72
C SER A 214 -5.89 -15.29 -7.21
N GLN A 215 -4.73 -15.08 -7.82
CA GLN A 215 -3.75 -14.07 -7.41
C GLN A 215 -3.73 -12.81 -8.29
N ALA A 216 -4.62 -12.71 -9.28
CA ALA A 216 -4.56 -11.65 -10.30
C ALA A 216 -4.58 -10.23 -9.71
N THR A 217 -5.46 -9.96 -8.73
CA THR A 217 -5.54 -8.65 -8.09
C THR A 217 -4.27 -8.33 -7.29
N GLY A 218 -3.77 -9.29 -6.50
CA GLY A 218 -2.56 -9.13 -5.70
C GLY A 218 -1.30 -8.94 -6.56
N MET A 219 -1.22 -9.64 -7.70
CA MET A 219 -0.19 -9.43 -8.72
C MET A 219 -0.23 -8.01 -9.26
N GLY A 220 -1.42 -7.48 -9.61
CA GLY A 220 -1.57 -6.12 -10.11
C GLY A 220 -1.10 -5.07 -9.11
N ILE A 221 -1.54 -5.17 -7.86
CA ILE A 221 -1.16 -4.26 -6.77
C ILE A 221 0.37 -4.26 -6.57
N ASN A 222 0.95 -5.44 -6.34
CA ASN A 222 2.34 -5.56 -5.94
C ASN A 222 3.31 -5.26 -7.10
N SER A 223 2.96 -5.67 -8.32
CA SER A 223 3.72 -5.33 -9.53
C SER A 223 3.74 -3.82 -9.78
N ALA A 224 2.58 -3.15 -9.65
CA ALA A 224 2.46 -1.70 -9.82
C ALA A 224 3.26 -0.91 -8.78
N LEU A 225 3.17 -1.28 -7.49
CA LEU A 225 3.95 -0.65 -6.42
C LEU A 225 5.46 -0.85 -6.61
N THR A 226 5.88 -2.04 -7.04
CA THR A 226 7.30 -2.34 -7.28
C THR A 226 7.85 -1.46 -8.41
N ALA A 227 7.11 -1.33 -9.51
CA ALA A 227 7.49 -0.46 -10.61
C ALA A 227 7.59 1.02 -10.17
N LEU A 228 6.57 1.50 -9.44
CA LEU A 228 6.52 2.85 -8.89
C LEU A 228 7.71 3.12 -7.95
N ALA A 229 8.01 2.20 -7.06
CA ALA A 229 9.09 2.34 -6.09
C ALA A 229 10.47 2.35 -6.75
N LEU A 230 10.76 1.40 -7.63
CA LEU A 230 12.05 1.36 -8.32
C LEU A 230 12.26 2.59 -9.22
N ALA A 231 11.18 3.14 -9.79
CA ALA A 231 11.22 4.42 -10.49
C ALA A 231 11.48 5.60 -9.53
N THR A 232 10.82 5.62 -8.38
CA THR A 232 11.00 6.64 -7.32
C THR A 232 12.43 6.63 -6.76
N PHE A 233 13.04 5.45 -6.61
CA PHE A 233 14.44 5.29 -6.17
C PHE A 233 15.46 5.39 -7.29
N GLU A 234 15.04 5.88 -8.46
CA GLU A 234 15.90 6.14 -9.62
C GLU A 234 16.74 4.91 -10.02
N ARG A 235 16.23 3.68 -9.81
CA ARG A 235 16.93 2.45 -10.19
C ARG A 235 17.17 2.40 -11.70
N SER A 236 18.06 1.53 -12.16
CA SER A 236 18.33 1.41 -13.60
C SER A 236 17.08 0.95 -14.35
N ARG A 237 17.01 1.22 -15.67
CA ARG A 237 15.86 0.82 -16.49
C ARG A 237 15.62 -0.70 -16.44
N SER A 238 16.67 -1.50 -16.39
CA SER A 238 16.54 -2.96 -16.26
C SER A 238 15.92 -3.37 -14.94
N GLN A 239 16.33 -2.77 -13.82
CA GLN A 239 15.74 -3.03 -12.51
C GLN A 239 14.25 -2.64 -12.46
N ARG A 240 13.88 -1.50 -13.06
CA ARG A 240 12.46 -1.06 -13.13
C ARG A 240 11.58 -2.01 -13.95
N LEU A 241 12.16 -2.74 -14.92
CA LEU A 241 11.45 -3.75 -15.72
C LEU A 241 11.40 -5.12 -15.02
N LEU A 242 12.50 -5.54 -14.39
CA LEU A 242 12.61 -6.87 -13.76
C LEU A 242 11.94 -6.96 -12.39
N GLY A 243 11.92 -5.87 -11.61
CA GLY A 243 11.30 -5.86 -10.28
C GLY A 243 9.82 -6.24 -10.28
N PRO A 244 8.98 -5.66 -11.15
CA PRO A 244 7.57 -6.04 -11.29
C PRO A 244 7.39 -7.54 -11.61
N VAL A 245 8.25 -8.11 -12.45
CA VAL A 245 8.27 -9.56 -12.75
C VAL A 245 8.57 -10.36 -11.48
N LEU A 246 9.62 -9.99 -10.74
CA LEU A 246 9.97 -10.65 -9.47
C LEU A 246 8.81 -10.58 -8.47
N SER A 247 8.15 -9.42 -8.37
CA SER A 247 7.00 -9.25 -7.49
C SER A 247 5.83 -10.15 -7.87
N ILE A 248 5.56 -10.37 -9.17
CA ILE A 248 4.54 -11.32 -9.64
C ILE A 248 4.89 -12.74 -9.23
N LEU A 249 6.15 -13.16 -9.43
CA LEU A 249 6.61 -14.49 -9.04
C LEU A 249 6.46 -14.73 -7.53
N LEU A 250 6.76 -13.71 -6.71
CA LEU A 250 6.54 -13.76 -5.27
C LEU A 250 5.06 -13.86 -4.90
N CYS A 251 4.16 -13.16 -5.61
CA CYS A 251 2.70 -13.30 -5.39
C CYS A 251 2.26 -14.75 -5.65
N LEU A 252 2.74 -15.36 -6.73
CA LEU A 252 2.41 -16.74 -7.08
C LEU A 252 2.97 -17.74 -6.07
N ALA A 253 4.22 -17.55 -5.63
CA ALA A 253 4.85 -18.42 -4.64
C ALA A 253 4.16 -18.35 -3.26
N LEU A 254 3.89 -17.14 -2.77
CA LEU A 254 3.22 -16.93 -1.47
C LEU A 254 1.75 -17.34 -1.53
N GLY A 255 1.07 -17.08 -2.65
CA GLY A 255 -0.29 -17.55 -2.90
C GLY A 255 -0.38 -19.08 -2.93
N ALA A 256 0.59 -19.76 -3.55
CA ALA A 256 0.66 -21.23 -3.57
C ALA A 256 0.90 -21.82 -2.17
N ALA A 257 1.57 -21.06 -1.29
CA ALA A 257 1.73 -21.41 0.13
C ALA A 257 0.49 -21.07 0.99
N GLY A 258 -0.58 -20.49 0.40
CA GLY A 258 -1.80 -20.13 1.11
C GLY A 258 -1.66 -18.91 2.05
N LEU A 259 -0.61 -18.10 1.88
CA LEU A 259 -0.33 -16.97 2.76
C LEU A 259 -1.03 -15.69 2.29
N SER A 260 -1.73 -15.01 3.21
CA SER A 260 -2.22 -13.65 3.00
C SER A 260 -1.03 -12.68 3.00
N TYR A 261 -0.53 -12.33 1.81
CA TYR A 261 0.72 -11.60 1.67
C TYR A 261 0.58 -10.07 1.59
N PHE A 262 -0.63 -9.53 1.40
CA PHE A 262 -0.88 -8.08 1.26
C PHE A 262 0.07 -7.42 0.24
N THR A 263 0.93 -6.51 0.69
CA THR A 263 1.96 -5.85 -0.13
C THR A 263 3.38 -6.41 0.09
N ALA A 264 3.53 -7.59 0.72
CA ALA A 264 4.83 -8.19 0.99
C ALA A 264 5.64 -8.51 -0.29
N PRO A 265 5.05 -9.03 -1.39
CA PRO A 265 5.76 -9.23 -2.64
C PRO A 265 6.42 -7.95 -3.17
N PHE A 266 5.71 -6.82 -3.08
CA PHE A 266 6.23 -5.50 -3.41
C PHE A 266 7.45 -5.14 -2.55
N VAL A 267 7.32 -5.27 -1.22
CA VAL A 267 8.38 -4.93 -0.27
C VAL A 267 9.63 -5.77 -0.56
N LEU A 268 9.46 -7.08 -0.67
CA LEU A 268 10.56 -8.03 -0.89
C LEU A 268 11.24 -7.81 -2.24
N ALA A 269 10.49 -7.68 -3.33
CA ALA A 269 11.05 -7.44 -4.65
C ALA A 269 11.83 -6.10 -4.71
N THR A 270 11.30 -5.08 -4.03
CA THR A 270 11.94 -3.76 -3.98
C THR A 270 13.21 -3.80 -3.11
N TRP A 271 13.19 -4.45 -1.95
CA TRP A 271 14.38 -4.60 -1.08
C TRP A 271 15.51 -5.37 -1.76
N VAL A 272 15.21 -6.44 -2.50
CA VAL A 272 16.22 -7.21 -3.26
C VAL A 272 16.96 -6.34 -4.28
N LEU A 273 16.27 -5.36 -4.87
CA LEU A 273 16.81 -4.50 -5.93
C LEU A 273 17.31 -3.14 -5.41
N LEU A 274 17.22 -2.89 -4.11
CA LEU A 274 17.76 -1.71 -3.46
C LEU A 274 19.07 -2.05 -2.73
N PRO A 275 20.11 -1.19 -2.85
CA PRO A 275 21.34 -1.37 -2.11
C PRO A 275 21.08 -1.18 -0.61
N ALA A 276 21.73 -2.00 0.21
CA ALA A 276 21.59 -2.02 1.67
C ALA A 276 22.06 -0.74 2.39
N ARG A 277 22.54 0.30 1.68
CA ARG A 277 23.11 1.52 2.28
C ARG A 277 22.78 2.78 1.49
N GLY A 278 22.18 3.74 2.19
CA GLY A 278 21.99 5.12 1.75
C GLY A 278 21.03 5.82 2.72
N ARG A 279 21.32 7.05 3.15
CA ARG A 279 20.31 7.85 3.86
C ARG A 279 19.13 8.00 2.90
N TRP A 280 17.98 7.48 3.31
CA TRP A 280 16.71 7.58 2.62
C TRP A 280 16.29 9.04 2.58
N ARG A 281 16.78 9.77 1.59
CA ARG A 281 16.33 11.13 1.32
C ARG A 281 15.42 11.04 0.12
N TRP A 282 14.15 11.35 0.33
CA TRP A 282 13.31 11.83 -0.75
C TRP A 282 14.05 13.01 -1.38
N LYS A 283 14.69 12.80 -2.52
CA LYS A 283 15.06 13.93 -3.36
C LYS A 283 13.74 14.50 -3.83
N VAL A 284 13.34 15.61 -3.23
CA VAL A 284 12.30 16.46 -3.80
C VAL A 284 12.82 16.83 -5.18
N SER A 285 12.26 16.21 -6.23
CA SER A 285 12.60 16.56 -7.60
C SER A 285 12.10 17.99 -7.83
N GLY A 286 13.00 18.95 -7.74
CA GLY A 286 12.69 20.38 -7.80
C GLY A 286 13.73 21.35 -7.25
N GLU A 287 14.90 20.89 -6.80
CA GLU A 287 16.13 21.71 -6.70
C GLU A 287 17.12 21.29 -7.79
#